data_AF-A0A5P9HWI9-F1
#
_entry.id   AF-A0A5P9HWI9-F1
#
_cell.length_a   1.000
_cell.length_b   1.000
_cell.length_c   1.000
_cell.angle_alpha   90.00
_cell.angle_beta   90.00
_cell.angle_gamma   90.00
#
_symmetry.space_group_name_H-M   'P 1'
#
loop_
_entity.id
_entity.type
_entity.pdbx_description
1 polymer ?
#
loop_
_entity_poly.entity_id
_entity_poly.type
_entity_poly.pdbx_seq_one_letter_code
_entity_poly.pdbx_strand_id
1 'polypeptide(L)'
;MKRIFAIAALVASPALADDHVDAETVEKIEAYLASIECQMDPADIEAEDDGGYELDDVICKGGNQFDIELDADLNEVERRAE
;
A
#
# COMPACT_ATOMS: atom_id res chain seq x y z
N MET A 1 -9.90 29.13 -7.82
CA MET A 1 -9.07 30.29 -7.40
C MET A 1 -9.05 30.45 -5.88
N LYS A 2 -8.12 29.80 -5.16
CA LYS A 2 -7.61 30.31 -3.87
C LYS A 2 -6.32 29.57 -3.43
N ARG A 3 -5.20 30.22 -3.72
CA ARG A 3 -4.00 30.40 -2.86
C ARG A 3 -3.16 29.18 -2.43
N ILE A 4 -2.04 29.08 -3.14
CA ILE A 4 -0.72 28.54 -2.77
C ILE A 4 -0.32 28.89 -1.33
N PHE A 5 0.20 27.90 -0.58
CA PHE A 5 1.34 28.06 0.32
C PHE A 5 2.18 26.78 0.30
N ALA A 6 3.33 26.86 -0.36
CA ALA A 6 4.41 25.91 -0.25
C ALA A 6 5.14 26.13 1.08
N ILE A 7 5.35 25.06 1.85
CA ILE A 7 6.42 24.96 2.84
C ILE A 7 7.09 23.61 2.63
N ALA A 8 8.27 23.66 2.02
CA ALA A 8 9.19 22.55 1.92
C ALA A 8 9.79 22.26 3.30
N ALA A 9 9.56 21.06 3.81
CA ALA A 9 10.36 20.46 4.86
C ALA A 9 11.00 19.20 4.27
N LEU A 10 12.22 19.36 3.74
CA LEU A 10 13.10 18.26 3.34
C LEU A 10 13.52 17.51 4.60
N VAL A 11 12.77 16.46 4.96
CA VAL A 11 13.30 15.38 5.79
C VAL A 11 14.17 14.52 4.90
N ALA A 12 15.48 14.79 4.92
CA ALA A 12 16.47 13.92 4.34
C ALA A 12 16.61 12.67 5.22
N SER A 13 15.68 11.73 5.04
CA SER A 13 15.94 10.33 5.39
C SER A 13 16.95 9.77 4.39
N PRO A 14 17.89 8.89 4.80
CA PRO A 14 18.70 8.18 3.85
C PRO A 14 17.77 7.31 3.02
N ALA A 15 17.45 7.78 1.82
CA ALA A 15 16.81 7.00 0.78
C ALA A 15 17.74 5.84 0.46
N LEU A 16 17.48 4.69 1.07
CA LEU A 16 17.77 3.41 0.43
C LEU A 16 16.83 3.39 -0.77
N ALA A 17 17.33 3.91 -1.88
CA ALA A 17 16.66 3.87 -3.17
C ALA A 17 16.64 2.41 -3.64
N ASP A 18 15.69 1.67 -3.10
CA ASP A 18 14.97 0.61 -3.79
C ASP A 18 13.54 1.15 -3.80
N ASP A 19 12.97 1.49 -4.96
CA ASP A 19 11.55 1.91 -5.10
C ASP A 19 10.57 0.77 -4.73
N HIS A 20 11.07 -0.25 -4.04
CA HIS A 20 10.36 -1.44 -3.63
C HIS A 20 10.05 -1.33 -2.14
N VAL A 21 8.80 -1.65 -1.80
CA VAL A 21 8.38 -1.87 -0.41
C VAL A 21 9.32 -2.87 0.25
N ASP A 22 9.78 -2.57 1.47
CA ASP A 22 10.74 -3.43 2.14
C ASP A 22 10.16 -4.83 2.39
N ALA A 23 11.03 -5.85 2.35
CA ALA A 23 10.60 -7.25 2.41
C ALA A 23 9.83 -7.62 3.69
N GLU A 24 10.10 -6.95 4.82
CA GLU A 24 9.37 -7.20 6.06
C GLU A 24 7.93 -6.69 5.96
N THR A 25 7.74 -5.53 5.34
CA THR A 25 6.42 -4.98 5.05
C THR A 25 5.65 -5.84 4.06
N VAL A 26 6.29 -6.29 2.97
CA VAL A 26 5.67 -7.24 2.01
C VAL A 26 5.18 -8.51 2.72
N GLU A 27 6.02 -9.12 3.57
CA GLU A 27 5.64 -10.34 4.30
C GLU A 27 4.42 -10.12 5.21
N LYS A 28 4.31 -8.94 5.85
CA LYS A 28 3.14 -8.58 6.68
C LYS A 28 1.88 -8.42 5.83
N ILE A 29 1.97 -7.78 4.67
CA ILE A 29 0.85 -7.60 3.74
C ILE A 29 0.39 -8.96 3.20
N GLU A 30 1.31 -9.82 2.75
CA GLU A 30 0.97 -11.16 2.28
C GLU A 30 0.32 -12.01 3.38
N ALA A 31 0.82 -11.93 4.62
CA ALA A 31 0.21 -12.61 5.77
C ALA A 31 -1.20 -12.08 6.07
N TYR A 32 -1.42 -10.77 5.96
CA TYR A 32 -2.73 -10.16 6.07
C TYR A 32 -3.69 -10.70 4.99
N LEU A 33 -3.31 -10.63 3.72
CA LEU A 33 -4.11 -11.12 2.59
C LEU A 33 -4.45 -12.60 2.75
N ALA A 34 -3.47 -13.43 3.12
CA ALA A 34 -3.69 -14.85 3.38
C ALA A 34 -4.71 -15.09 4.51
N SER A 35 -4.72 -14.24 5.55
CA SER A 35 -5.66 -14.34 6.67
C SER A 35 -7.12 -14.09 6.27
N ILE A 36 -7.34 -13.33 5.20
CA ILE A 36 -8.66 -13.03 4.62
C ILE A 36 -8.98 -13.86 3.36
N GLU A 37 -8.22 -14.94 3.12
CA GLU A 37 -8.34 -15.82 1.95
C GLU A 37 -8.14 -15.07 0.60
N CYS A 38 -7.20 -14.12 0.56
CA CYS A 38 -6.80 -13.35 -0.61
C CYS A 38 -5.31 -13.49 -0.92
N GLN A 39 -4.91 -13.10 -2.14
CA GLN A 39 -3.54 -13.09 -2.63
C GLN A 39 -3.36 -11.99 -3.69
N MET A 40 -2.14 -11.52 -3.89
CA MET A 40 -1.74 -10.58 -4.95
C MET A 40 -0.29 -10.87 -5.39
N ASP A 41 0.19 -10.23 -6.46
CA ASP A 41 1.62 -10.15 -6.74
C ASP A 41 2.25 -9.03 -5.88
N PRO A 42 3.29 -9.29 -5.08
CA PRO A 42 3.97 -8.24 -4.31
C PRO A 42 4.52 -7.08 -5.14
N ALA A 43 4.70 -7.26 -6.46
CA ALA A 43 5.08 -6.20 -7.36
C ALA A 43 3.98 -5.16 -7.59
N ASP A 44 2.73 -5.48 -7.25
CA ASP A 44 1.55 -4.60 -7.38
C ASP A 44 1.25 -3.85 -6.06
N ILE A 45 2.19 -3.85 -5.11
CA ILE A 45 2.11 -3.03 -3.89
C ILE A 45 2.70 -1.66 -4.19
N GLU A 46 1.88 -0.61 -4.11
CA GLU A 46 2.32 0.77 -4.25
C GLU A 46 2.41 1.45 -2.88
N ALA A 47 3.55 2.06 -2.56
CA ALA A 47 3.71 2.83 -1.32
C ALA A 47 3.26 4.28 -1.53
N GLU A 48 2.44 4.79 -0.62
CA GLU A 48 1.91 6.15 -0.67
C GLU A 48 2.80 7.17 0.07
N ASP A 49 2.69 8.44 -0.34
CA ASP A 49 3.43 9.56 0.25
C ASP A 49 3.14 9.77 1.76
N ASP A 50 1.99 9.30 2.25
CA ASP A 50 1.58 9.39 3.65
C ASP A 50 2.05 8.20 4.52
N GLY A 51 2.72 7.23 3.89
CA GLY A 51 3.22 6.00 4.50
C GLY A 51 2.26 4.81 4.42
N GLY A 52 1.07 4.99 3.82
CA GLY A 52 0.14 3.91 3.49
C GLY A 52 0.57 3.08 2.29
N TYR A 53 -0.30 2.13 1.90
CA TYR A 53 -0.07 1.21 0.79
C TYR A 53 -1.36 0.97 -0.01
N GLU A 54 -1.28 1.10 -1.32
CA GLU A 54 -2.31 0.61 -2.25
C GLU A 54 -1.95 -0.83 -2.67
N LEU A 55 -2.93 -1.73 -2.56
CA LEU A 55 -2.84 -3.12 -2.99
C LEU A 55 -3.78 -3.30 -4.18
N ASP A 56 -3.22 -3.33 -5.38
CA ASP A 56 -3.98 -3.54 -6.61
C ASP A 56 -4.15 -5.03 -6.94
N ASP A 57 -5.17 -5.36 -7.74
CA ASP A 57 -5.40 -6.70 -8.29
C ASP A 57 -5.50 -7.82 -7.21
N VAL A 58 -5.98 -7.50 -6.00
CA VAL A 58 -6.10 -8.48 -4.91
C VAL A 58 -7.19 -9.49 -5.25
N ILE A 59 -6.78 -10.74 -5.52
CA ILE A 59 -7.69 -11.85 -5.83
C ILE A 59 -8.06 -12.56 -4.54
N CYS A 60 -9.32 -12.47 -4.15
CA CYS A 60 -9.88 -13.19 -3.02
C CYS A 60 -10.61 -14.46 -3.43
N LYS A 61 -10.86 -15.33 -2.46
CA LYS A 61 -11.69 -16.53 -2.61
C LYS A 61 -12.99 -16.25 -3.38
N GLY A 62 -13.27 -17.11 -4.36
CA GLY A 62 -14.37 -16.91 -5.31
C GLY A 62 -13.94 -16.21 -6.59
N GLY A 63 -12.68 -15.77 -6.69
CA GLY A 63 -12.11 -15.13 -7.88
C GLY A 63 -12.52 -13.67 -8.06
N ASN A 64 -12.97 -13.02 -6.99
CA ASN A 64 -13.28 -11.59 -7.02
C ASN A 64 -11.98 -10.79 -6.84
N GLN A 65 -11.83 -9.72 -7.63
CA GLN A 65 -10.72 -8.79 -7.55
C GLN A 65 -11.12 -7.55 -6.76
N PHE A 66 -10.17 -7.00 -6.02
CA PHE A 66 -10.35 -5.81 -5.21
C PHE A 66 -9.10 -4.95 -5.22
N ASP A 67 -9.32 -3.64 -5.10
CA ASP A 67 -8.31 -2.69 -4.66
C ASP A 67 -8.46 -2.52 -3.14
N ILE A 68 -7.37 -2.63 -2.39
CA ILE A 68 -7.36 -2.47 -0.93
C ILE A 68 -6.35 -1.39 -0.56
N GLU A 69 -6.78 -0.41 0.25
CA GLU A 69 -5.90 0.63 0.79
C GLU A 69 -5.59 0.30 2.26
N LEU A 70 -4.31 0.36 2.61
CA LEU A 70 -3.81 0.19 3.97
C LEU A 70 -3.22 1.51 4.49
N ASP A 71 -3.50 1.84 5.75
CA ASP A 71 -2.78 2.93 6.42
C ASP A 71 -1.32 2.55 6.77
N ALA A 72 -0.54 3.52 7.26
CA ALA A 72 0.85 3.31 7.64
C ALA A 72 1.07 2.28 8.78
N ASP A 73 0.01 1.91 9.50
CA ASP A 73 0.02 0.87 10.53
C ASP A 73 -0.47 -0.49 9.97
N LEU A 74 -0.64 -0.60 8.64
CA LEU A 74 -1.15 -1.76 7.89
C LEU A 74 -2.60 -2.14 8.22
N ASN A 75 -3.43 -1.19 8.61
CA ASN A 75 -4.87 -1.41 8.76
C ASN A 75 -5.59 -1.12 7.45
N GLU A 76 -6.52 -1.99 7.05
CA GLU A 76 -7.40 -1.73 5.91
C GLU A 76 -8.30 -0.52 6.21
N VAL A 77 -8.21 0.50 5.35
CA VAL A 77 -9.01 1.72 5.41
C VAL A 77 -10.03 1.81 4.27
N GLU A 78 -9.73 1.21 3.11
CA GLU A 78 -10.66 1.08 1.99
C GLU A 78 -10.57 -0.32 1.36
N ARG A 79 -11.71 -0.82 0.86
CA ARG A 79 -11.79 -1.96 -0.04
C ARG A 79 -12.82 -1.70 -1.13
N ARG A 80 -12.40 -1.79 -2.37
CA ARG A 80 -13.23 -1.53 -3.56
C ARG A 80 -13.21 -2.75 -4.47
N ALA A 81 -14.36 -3.15 -4.99
CA ALA A 81 -14.40 -4.18 -6.03
C ALA A 81 -14.00 -3.56 -7.37
N GLU A 82 -13.18 -4.28 -8.13
CA GLU A 82 -12.76 -3.90 -9.49
C GLU A 82 -13.81 -4.26 -10.57
#